data_AF-A0A7J8EV47-F1
#
_entry.id   AF-A0A7J8EV47-F1
#
_cell.length_a   1.000
_cell.length_b   1.000
_cell.length_c   1.000
_cell.angle_alpha   90.00
_cell.angle_beta   90.00
_cell.angle_gamma   90.00
#
_symmetry.space_group_name_H-M   'P 1'
#
loop_
_entity.id
_entity.type
_entity.pdbx_description
1 polymer ?
#
loop_
_entity_poly.entity_id
_entity_poly.type
_entity_poly.pdbx_seq_one_letter_code
_entity_poly.pdbx_strand_id
1 'polypeptide(L)'
;MFSVGYLIQCCLRIPSAFRHLFTQPSRLLSLFYNKENFQLGAFLGSFVSIYKGTSCFLRWVRNLDDELHAIIAGFLAGVSMMFYKSTTISMYLASKLVETLYFKGIEAGKVPYFPHADTVIYSISTAICFQAAVMEVQNLRPSYWKFLLRLTKGRFAVMNRKVLDVFGTGASKHFQDFIPRLDPRYTTVTPELPIKFS
;
A
#
# COMPACT_ATOMS: atom_id res chain seq x y z
N MET A 1 16.71 18.55 15.32
CA MET A 1 15.38 19.13 15.01
C MET A 1 14.24 18.13 15.24
N PHE A 2 14.28 16.91 14.70
CA PHE A 2 13.23 15.89 14.92
C PHE A 2 13.13 15.38 16.39
N SER A 3 14.25 15.16 17.08
CA SER A 3 14.21 14.67 18.47
C SER A 3 13.64 15.71 19.45
N VAL A 4 13.91 16.99 19.21
CA VAL A 4 13.40 18.11 20.04
C VAL A 4 11.89 18.26 19.85
N GLY A 5 11.41 18.18 18.60
CA GLY A 5 9.97 18.18 18.30
C GLY A 5 9.24 16.99 18.93
N TYR A 6 9.82 15.78 18.82
CA TYR A 6 9.27 14.56 19.42
C TYR A 6 9.25 14.63 20.96
N LEU A 7 10.31 15.16 21.57
CA LEU A 7 10.39 15.38 23.02
C LEU A 7 9.31 16.33 23.52
N ILE A 8 9.10 17.46 22.84
CA ILE A 8 8.05 18.43 23.21
C ILE A 8 6.66 17.80 23.07
N GLN A 9 6.41 17.06 21.99
CA GLN A 9 5.12 16.38 21.76
C GLN A 9 4.85 15.27 22.79
N CYS A 10 5.89 14.53 23.18
CA CYS A 10 5.83 13.56 24.28
C CYS A 10 5.56 14.27 25.61
N CYS A 11 6.30 15.31 25.97
CA CYS A 11 6.13 16.04 27.23
C CYS A 11 4.73 16.65 27.37
N LEU A 12 4.10 17.11 26.28
CA LEU A 12 2.75 17.67 26.30
C LEU A 12 1.64 16.59 26.37
N ARG A 13 1.88 15.38 25.85
CA ARG A 13 0.88 14.29 25.84
C ARG A 13 1.01 13.31 27.00
N ILE A 14 2.17 13.21 27.63
CA ILE A 14 2.39 12.32 28.78
C ILE A 14 1.47 12.68 29.95
N PRO A 15 1.29 13.94 30.40
CA PRO A 15 0.48 14.23 31.58
C PRO A 15 -1.00 13.86 31.41
N SER A 16 -1.56 14.08 30.22
CA SER A 16 -2.95 13.75 29.91
C SER A 16 -3.17 12.25 29.69
N ALA A 17 -2.23 11.56 29.02
CA ALA A 17 -2.27 10.11 28.87
C ALA A 17 -2.02 9.36 30.19
N PHE A 18 -1.12 9.86 31.04
CA PHE A 18 -0.73 9.26 32.32
C PHE A 18 -1.85 9.36 33.37
N ARG A 19 -2.59 10.47 33.38
CA ARG A 19 -3.79 10.62 34.24
C ARG A 19 -4.90 9.65 33.84
N HIS A 20 -5.05 9.38 32.54
CA HIS A 20 -5.99 8.39 32.00
C HIS A 20 -5.50 6.94 32.19
N LEU A 21 -4.19 6.73 32.25
CA LEU A 21 -3.52 5.46 32.55
C LEU A 21 -3.85 4.97 33.97
N PHE A 22 -3.80 5.89 34.94
CA PHE A 22 -4.00 5.58 36.36
C PHE A 22 -5.48 5.49 36.77
N THR A 23 -6.39 6.18 36.07
CA THR A 23 -7.82 6.20 36.43
C THR A 23 -8.62 5.04 35.83
N GLN A 24 -8.15 4.38 34.77
CA GLN A 24 -8.84 3.24 34.12
C GLN A 24 -7.86 2.12 33.70
N PRO A 25 -7.22 1.41 34.64
CA PRO A 25 -6.24 0.36 34.33
C PRO A 25 -6.82 -0.83 33.57
N SER A 26 -8.12 -1.12 33.73
CA SER A 26 -8.82 -2.19 32.99
C SER A 26 -8.87 -1.94 31.47
N ARG A 27 -8.95 -0.67 31.05
CA ARG A 27 -8.87 -0.32 29.62
C ARG A 27 -7.45 -0.49 29.08
N LEU A 28 -6.42 -0.29 29.91
CA LEU A 28 -5.04 -0.56 29.51
C LEU A 28 -4.81 -2.04 29.21
N LEU A 29 -5.28 -2.92 30.09
CA LEU A 29 -5.28 -4.35 29.86
C LEU A 29 -6.04 -4.70 28.56
N SER A 30 -7.20 -4.08 28.31
CA SER A 30 -7.94 -4.28 27.05
C SER A 30 -7.19 -3.77 25.79
N LEU A 31 -6.39 -2.71 25.90
CA LEU A 31 -5.55 -2.15 24.84
C LEU A 31 -4.30 -3.01 24.55
N PHE A 32 -3.69 -3.58 25.59
CA PHE A 32 -2.65 -4.61 25.48
C PHE A 32 -3.20 -5.93 24.94
N TYR A 33 -4.46 -6.25 25.25
CA TYR A 33 -5.16 -7.44 24.75
C TYR A 33 -5.67 -7.27 23.31
N ASN A 34 -5.58 -6.08 22.72
CA ASN A 34 -5.84 -5.92 21.31
C ASN A 34 -4.73 -6.63 20.51
N LYS A 35 -5.12 -7.73 19.85
CA LYS A 35 -4.24 -8.61 19.08
C LYS A 35 -3.38 -7.85 18.08
N GLU A 36 -3.90 -6.79 17.44
CA GLU A 36 -3.16 -6.00 16.44
C GLU A 36 -2.03 -5.19 17.09
N ASN A 37 -2.29 -4.55 18.23
CA ASN A 37 -1.30 -3.77 18.96
C ASN A 37 -0.17 -4.67 19.48
N PHE A 38 -0.53 -5.84 19.99
CA PHE A 38 0.44 -6.84 20.44
C PHE A 38 1.31 -7.34 19.27
N GLN A 39 0.70 -7.68 18.13
CA GLN A 39 1.41 -8.11 16.93
C GLN A 39 2.37 -7.03 16.40
N LEU A 40 1.94 -5.76 16.40
CA LEU A 40 2.79 -4.64 16.00
C LEU A 40 3.97 -4.44 16.96
N GLY A 41 3.70 -4.51 18.27
CA GLY A 41 4.74 -4.45 19.30
C GLY A 41 5.75 -5.58 19.19
N ALA A 42 5.26 -6.82 18.98
CA ALA A 42 6.09 -8.00 18.76
C ALA A 42 6.95 -7.87 17.50
N PHE A 43 6.39 -7.35 16.40
CA PHE A 43 7.13 -7.05 15.17
C PHE A 43 8.26 -6.04 15.42
N LEU A 44 7.96 -4.87 15.98
CA LEU A 44 8.96 -3.81 16.20
C LEU A 44 10.04 -4.25 17.20
N GLY A 45 9.64 -4.90 18.29
CA GLY A 45 10.56 -5.38 19.32
C GLY A 45 11.49 -6.46 18.79
N SER A 46 10.96 -7.46 18.08
CA SER A 46 11.77 -8.53 17.50
C SER A 46 12.66 -8.02 16.35
N PHE A 47 12.17 -7.10 15.52
CA PHE A 47 12.98 -6.47 14.46
C PHE A 47 14.26 -5.82 15.03
N VAL A 48 14.10 -4.95 16.05
CA VAL A 48 15.24 -4.26 16.67
C VAL A 48 16.19 -5.23 17.36
N SER A 49 15.63 -6.22 18.07
CA SER A 49 16.40 -7.22 18.81
C SER A 49 17.24 -8.10 17.88
N ILE A 50 16.64 -8.60 16.79
CA ILE A 50 17.35 -9.40 15.79
C ILE A 50 18.40 -8.55 15.10
N TYR A 51 18.07 -7.34 14.65
CA TYR A 51 19.02 -6.46 13.96
C TYR A 51 20.27 -6.19 14.82
N LYS A 52 20.08 -5.75 16.07
CA LYS A 52 21.19 -5.44 16.97
C LYS A 52 21.94 -6.69 17.42
N GLY A 53 21.21 -7.77 17.74
CA GLY A 53 21.78 -9.05 18.13
C GLY A 53 22.68 -9.62 17.05
N THR A 54 22.18 -9.68 15.81
CA THR A 54 22.96 -10.12 14.65
C THR A 54 24.14 -9.19 14.36
N SER A 55 23.95 -7.86 14.38
CA SER A 55 25.06 -6.92 14.13
C SER A 55 26.18 -7.05 15.18
N CYS A 56 25.82 -7.18 16.46
CA CYS A 56 26.78 -7.38 17.53
C CYS A 56 27.51 -8.73 17.39
N PHE A 57 26.77 -9.79 17.07
CA PHE A 57 27.32 -11.12 16.84
C PHE A 57 28.33 -11.13 15.68
N LEU A 58 28.01 -10.54 14.53
CA LEU A 58 28.93 -10.49 13.39
C LEU A 58 30.19 -9.65 13.69
N ARG A 59 30.04 -8.53 14.41
CA ARG A 59 31.17 -7.72 14.86
C ARG A 59 32.08 -8.49 15.81
N TRP A 60 31.50 -9.24 16.75
CA TRP A 60 32.25 -10.06 17.69
C TRP A 60 33.03 -11.18 16.97
N VAL A 61 32.41 -11.87 16.02
CA VAL A 61 33.05 -12.97 15.27
C VAL A 61 34.15 -12.46 14.33
N ARG A 62 33.89 -11.39 13.56
CA ARG A 62 34.85 -10.90 12.55
C ARG A 62 35.83 -9.84 13.09
N ASN A 63 35.64 -9.33 14.32
CA ASN A 63 36.41 -8.22 14.90
C ASN A 63 36.55 -7.00 13.96
N LEU A 64 35.56 -6.78 13.10
CA LEU A 64 35.53 -5.74 12.07
C LEU A 64 34.15 -5.10 12.06
N ASP A 65 34.08 -3.79 11.84
CA ASP A 65 32.83 -3.10 11.56
C ASP A 65 32.76 -2.87 10.05
N ASP A 66 31.85 -3.58 9.39
CA ASP A 66 31.69 -3.63 7.94
C ASP A 66 30.21 -3.42 7.59
N GLU A 67 29.96 -2.74 6.48
CA GLU A 67 28.61 -2.40 6.02
C GLU A 67 27.82 -3.66 5.62
N LEU A 68 28.51 -4.72 5.22
CA LEU A 68 27.90 -6.03 4.96
C LEU A 68 27.18 -6.61 6.19
N HIS A 69 27.64 -6.30 7.40
CA HIS A 69 26.99 -6.77 8.63
C HIS A 69 25.59 -6.15 8.78
N ALA A 70 25.42 -4.88 8.41
CA ALA A 70 24.13 -4.22 8.45
C ALA A 70 23.14 -4.81 7.44
N ILE A 71 23.62 -5.24 6.27
CA ILE A 71 22.79 -5.89 5.24
C ILE A 71 22.28 -7.25 5.75
N ILE A 72 23.18 -8.09 6.29
CA ILE A 72 22.82 -9.42 6.82
C ILE A 72 21.88 -9.28 8.02
N ALA A 73 22.17 -8.36 8.94
CA ALA A 73 21.34 -8.07 10.09
C ALA A 73 19.96 -7.54 9.70
N GLY A 74 19.88 -6.65 8.70
CA GLY A 74 18.62 -6.15 8.15
C GLY A 74 17.77 -7.25 7.52
N PHE A 75 18.40 -8.15 6.75
CA PHE A 75 17.71 -9.27 6.12
C PHE A 75 17.12 -10.23 7.16
N LEU A 76 17.92 -10.64 8.16
CA LEU A 76 17.46 -11.49 9.26
C LEU A 76 16.38 -10.80 10.11
N ALA A 77 16.54 -9.51 10.39
CA ALA A 77 15.54 -8.73 11.11
C ALA A 77 14.21 -8.67 10.35
N GLY A 78 14.22 -8.69 9.01
CA GLY A 78 13.03 -8.73 8.16
C GLY A 78 12.09 -9.92 8.44
N VAL A 79 12.62 -11.04 8.97
CA VAL A 79 11.81 -12.20 9.38
C VAL A 79 10.78 -11.84 10.47
N SER A 80 11.03 -10.78 11.24
CA SER A 80 10.08 -10.27 12.24
C SER A 80 8.72 -9.88 11.64
N MET A 81 8.64 -9.54 10.34
CA MET A 81 7.36 -9.23 9.69
C MET A 81 6.37 -10.40 9.73
N MET A 82 6.82 -11.62 10.01
CA MET A 82 5.92 -12.76 10.26
C MET A 82 4.99 -12.53 11.47
N PHE A 83 5.38 -11.71 12.44
CA PHE A 83 4.55 -11.35 13.59
C PHE A 83 3.41 -10.38 13.22
N TYR A 84 3.61 -9.52 12.22
CA TYR A 84 2.62 -8.55 11.75
C TYR A 84 2.37 -8.70 10.24
N LYS A 85 1.46 -9.60 9.88
CA LYS A 85 1.14 -9.94 8.49
C LYS A 85 0.16 -8.93 7.88
N SER A 86 0.68 -7.81 7.40
CA SER A 86 -0.09 -6.81 6.65
C SER A 86 0.56 -6.52 5.30
N THR A 87 -0.09 -6.96 4.21
CA THR A 87 0.39 -6.74 2.84
C THR A 87 0.65 -5.27 2.55
N THR A 88 -0.17 -4.36 3.10
CA THR A 88 0.00 -2.91 2.93
C THR A 88 1.32 -2.42 3.52
N ILE A 89 1.64 -2.84 4.75
CA ILE A 89 2.87 -2.42 5.42
C ILE A 89 4.08 -3.08 4.77
N SER A 90 4.00 -4.36 4.42
CA SER A 90 5.09 -5.05 3.73
C SER A 90 5.42 -4.41 2.38
N MET A 91 4.39 -4.08 1.58
CA MET A 91 4.56 -3.41 0.30
C MET A 91 5.11 -1.99 0.46
N TYR A 92 4.70 -1.25 1.49
CA TYR A 92 5.24 0.07 1.81
C TYR A 92 6.73 -0.01 2.19
N LEU A 93 7.11 -0.93 3.08
CA LEU A 93 8.50 -1.14 3.49
C LEU A 93 9.37 -1.55 2.31
N ALA A 94 8.88 -2.45 1.44
CA ALA A 94 9.56 -2.85 0.21
C ALA A 94 9.77 -1.65 -0.73
N SER A 95 8.74 -0.82 -0.93
CA SER A 95 8.86 0.40 -1.75
C SER A 95 9.89 1.37 -1.19
N LYS A 96 9.91 1.57 0.14
CA LYS A 96 10.91 2.44 0.81
C LYS A 96 12.32 1.87 0.74
N LEU A 97 12.48 0.55 0.79
CA LEU A 97 13.76 -0.09 0.56
C LEU A 97 14.28 0.20 -0.85
N VAL A 98 13.45 0.00 -1.88
CA VAL A 98 13.82 0.30 -3.28
C VAL A 98 14.20 1.77 -3.46
N GLU A 99 13.40 2.68 -2.90
CA GLU A 99 13.68 4.12 -2.91
C GLU A 99 15.04 4.45 -2.26
N THR A 100 15.33 3.87 -1.09
CA THR A 100 16.58 4.09 -0.37
C THR A 100 17.78 3.52 -1.14
N LEU A 101 17.65 2.33 -1.70
CA LEU A 101 18.69 1.69 -2.52
C LEU A 101 18.99 2.49 -3.78
N TYR A 102 17.96 3.06 -4.42
CA TYR A 102 18.12 3.92 -5.58
C TYR A 102 18.92 5.19 -5.24
N PHE A 103 18.54 5.92 -4.18
CA PHE A 103 19.28 7.11 -3.76
C PHE A 103 20.72 6.80 -3.35
N LYS A 104 20.93 5.71 -2.60
CA LYS A 104 22.28 5.25 -2.25
C LYS A 104 23.10 4.87 -3.49
N GLY A 105 22.47 4.30 -4.51
CA GLY A 105 23.09 4.02 -5.80
C GLY A 105 23.49 5.27 -6.57
N ILE A 106 22.69 6.35 -6.48
CA ILE A 106 23.00 7.66 -7.07
C ILE A 106 24.21 8.27 -6.35
N GLU A 107 24.22 8.25 -5.01
CA GLU A 107 25.35 8.73 -4.19
C GLU A 107 26.65 7.98 -4.50
N ALA A 108 26.56 6.67 -4.77
CA ALA A 108 27.69 5.86 -5.19
C ALA A 108 28.10 6.05 -6.68
N GLY A 109 27.42 6.92 -7.43
CA GLY A 109 27.69 7.17 -8.85
C GLY A 109 27.37 6.01 -9.79
N LYS A 110 26.60 5.00 -9.34
CA LYS A 110 26.31 3.79 -10.12
C LYS A 110 25.04 3.89 -10.98
N VAL A 111 24.10 4.75 -10.59
CA VAL A 111 22.84 4.95 -11.32
C VAL A 111 22.62 6.44 -11.57
N PRO A 112 22.10 6.83 -12.75
CA PRO A 112 21.80 8.21 -13.06
C PRO A 112 20.56 8.71 -12.30
N TYR A 113 20.55 10.00 -11.95
CA TYR A 113 19.39 10.66 -11.37
C TYR A 113 18.40 11.07 -12.47
N PHE A 114 17.18 10.55 -12.39
CA PHE A 114 16.09 10.95 -13.27
C PHE A 114 15.19 11.99 -12.58
N PRO A 115 15.12 13.23 -13.09
CA PRO A 115 14.17 14.22 -12.58
C PRO A 115 12.73 13.77 -12.87
N HIS A 116 11.82 14.00 -11.91
CA HIS A 116 10.39 13.66 -12.02
C HIS A 116 10.07 12.17 -12.25
N ALA A 117 10.99 11.27 -11.87
CA ALA A 117 10.77 9.81 -11.99
C ALA A 117 9.52 9.33 -11.22
N ASP A 118 9.24 9.95 -10.07
CA ASP A 118 8.04 9.73 -9.28
C ASP A 118 6.75 9.97 -10.09
N THR A 119 6.72 11.04 -10.89
CA THR A 119 5.58 11.39 -11.74
C THR A 119 5.42 10.38 -12.87
N VAL A 120 6.53 9.95 -13.49
CA VAL A 120 6.51 8.93 -14.55
C VAL A 120 6.00 7.60 -14.01
N ILE A 121 6.55 7.12 -12.89
CA ILE A 121 6.12 5.88 -12.24
C ILE A 121 4.65 5.95 -11.86
N TYR A 122 4.21 7.08 -11.30
CA TYR A 122 2.81 7.31 -10.97
C TYR A 122 1.93 7.24 -12.22
N SER A 123 2.29 7.95 -13.28
CA SER A 123 1.51 8.00 -14.52
C SER A 123 1.33 6.63 -15.17
N ILE A 124 2.41 5.83 -15.25
CA ILE A 124 2.38 4.47 -15.80
C ILE A 124 1.54 3.56 -14.92
N SER A 125 1.74 3.60 -13.60
CA SER A 125 0.99 2.78 -12.65
C SER A 125 -0.51 3.10 -12.70
N THR A 126 -0.84 4.40 -12.78
CA THR A 126 -2.22 4.86 -12.92
C THR A 126 -2.83 4.46 -14.25
N ALA A 127 -2.08 4.54 -15.36
CA ALA A 127 -2.54 4.07 -16.67
C ALA A 127 -2.87 2.57 -16.65
N ILE A 128 -2.02 1.74 -16.05
CA ILE A 128 -2.25 0.29 -15.89
C ILE A 128 -3.50 0.03 -15.03
N CYS A 129 -3.63 0.73 -13.89
CA CYS A 129 -4.80 0.59 -13.02
C CYS A 129 -6.11 0.99 -13.72
N PHE A 130 -6.10 2.05 -14.53
CA PHE A 130 -7.28 2.46 -15.29
C PHE A 130 -7.60 1.50 -16.43
N GLN A 131 -6.58 1.00 -17.14
CA GLN A 131 -6.75 -0.04 -18.15
C GLN A 131 -7.43 -1.28 -17.55
N ALA A 132 -6.94 -1.74 -16.39
CA ALA A 132 -7.55 -2.85 -15.65
C ALA A 132 -8.97 -2.52 -15.18
N ALA A 133 -9.23 -1.30 -14.71
CA ALA A 133 -10.57 -0.87 -14.29
C ALA A 133 -11.59 -0.78 -15.45
N VAL A 134 -11.12 -0.69 -16.69
CA VAL A 134 -11.97 -0.68 -17.89
C VAL A 134 -12.18 -2.11 -18.40
N MET A 135 -11.09 -2.86 -18.59
CA MET A 135 -11.08 -4.14 -19.30
C MET A 135 -11.25 -5.37 -18.39
N GLU A 136 -10.74 -5.32 -17.16
CA GLU A 136 -10.60 -6.49 -16.26
C GLU A 136 -10.83 -6.11 -14.79
N VAL A 137 -12.03 -5.59 -14.48
CA VAL A 137 -12.37 -5.12 -13.11
C VAL A 137 -12.17 -6.22 -12.07
N GLN A 138 -12.32 -7.49 -12.45
CA GLN A 138 -12.11 -8.67 -11.59
C GLN A 138 -10.70 -8.74 -10.97
N ASN A 139 -9.68 -8.20 -11.64
CA ASN A 139 -8.30 -8.24 -11.15
C ASN A 139 -7.98 -7.05 -10.23
N LEU A 140 -8.91 -6.11 -10.10
CA LEU A 140 -8.73 -4.89 -9.34
C LEU A 140 -9.07 -5.11 -7.85
N ARG A 141 -8.24 -4.56 -6.96
CA ARG A 141 -8.51 -4.64 -5.52
C ARG A 141 -9.87 -3.96 -5.21
N PRO A 142 -10.79 -4.60 -4.44
CA PRO A 142 -12.12 -4.05 -4.18
C PRO A 142 -12.12 -2.66 -3.54
N SER A 143 -11.12 -2.36 -2.71
CA SER A 143 -10.95 -1.02 -2.11
C SER A 143 -10.66 0.05 -3.16
N TYR A 144 -9.84 -0.28 -4.16
CA TYR A 144 -9.51 0.64 -5.24
C TYR A 144 -10.70 0.83 -6.20
N TRP A 145 -11.47 -0.23 -6.48
CA TRP A 145 -12.73 -0.11 -7.22
C TRP A 145 -13.73 0.85 -6.53
N LYS A 146 -13.93 0.70 -5.22
CA LYS A 146 -14.78 1.62 -4.43
C LYS A 146 -14.28 3.07 -4.49
N PHE A 147 -12.96 3.25 -4.44
CA PHE A 147 -12.33 4.56 -4.60
C PHE A 147 -12.61 5.18 -5.98
N LEU A 148 -12.45 4.42 -7.06
CA LEU A 148 -12.76 4.86 -8.41
C LEU A 148 -14.25 5.23 -8.58
N LEU A 149 -15.16 4.41 -8.05
CA LEU A 149 -16.59 4.72 -8.07
C LEU A 149 -16.92 6.02 -7.32
N ARG A 150 -16.27 6.25 -6.17
CA ARG A 150 -16.45 7.49 -5.40
C ARG A 150 -15.94 8.70 -6.18
N LEU A 151 -14.74 8.62 -6.75
CA LEU A 151 -14.15 9.71 -7.55
C LEU A 151 -15.01 10.05 -8.77
N THR A 152 -15.55 9.03 -9.43
CA THR A 152 -16.29 9.19 -10.68
C THR A 152 -17.79 9.35 -10.50
N LYS A 153 -18.27 9.46 -9.25
CA LYS A 153 -19.70 9.53 -8.91
C LYS A 153 -20.51 8.38 -9.53
N GLY A 154 -19.94 7.17 -9.51
CA GLY A 154 -20.57 5.97 -10.05
C GLY A 154 -20.51 5.82 -11.57
N ARG A 155 -19.91 6.75 -12.32
CA ARG A 155 -19.86 6.69 -13.79
C ARG A 155 -19.15 5.43 -14.33
N PHE A 156 -18.13 4.94 -13.61
CA PHE A 156 -17.46 3.69 -14.00
C PHE A 156 -18.38 2.47 -13.94
N ALA A 157 -19.47 2.47 -13.17
CA ALA A 157 -20.40 1.34 -13.12
C ALA A 157 -21.31 1.28 -14.36
N VAL A 158 -21.64 2.42 -14.96
CA VAL A 158 -22.59 2.57 -16.09
C VAL A 158 -21.91 2.59 -17.46
N MET A 159 -20.72 2.02 -17.57
CA MET A 159 -20.00 1.91 -18.83
C MET A 159 -20.49 0.69 -19.61
N ASN A 160 -20.64 0.84 -20.93
CA ASN A 160 -21.05 -0.27 -21.80
C ASN A 160 -19.92 -1.30 -21.99
N ARG A 161 -19.75 -2.19 -21.01
CA ARG A 161 -18.67 -3.19 -21.01
C ARG A 161 -18.91 -4.36 -21.96
N LYS A 162 -20.17 -4.61 -22.36
CA LYS A 162 -20.50 -5.66 -23.35
C LYS A 162 -19.78 -5.47 -24.68
N VAL A 163 -19.61 -4.21 -25.10
CA VAL A 163 -18.86 -3.87 -26.33
C VAL A 163 -17.36 -4.20 -26.19
N LEU A 164 -16.83 -4.18 -24.97
CA LEU A 164 -15.42 -4.49 -24.70
C LEU A 164 -15.16 -6.00 -24.62
N ASP A 165 -16.19 -6.84 -24.56
CA ASP A 165 -16.01 -8.30 -24.53
C ASP A 165 -15.46 -8.84 -25.86
N VAL A 166 -15.51 -8.06 -26.95
CA VAL A 166 -14.86 -8.39 -28.23
C VAL A 166 -13.36 -8.63 -28.06
N PHE A 167 -12.74 -8.01 -27.05
CA PHE A 167 -11.32 -8.20 -26.73
C PHE A 167 -11.02 -9.47 -25.92
N GLY A 168 -12.04 -10.25 -25.54
CA GLY A 168 -11.87 -11.51 -24.80
C GLY A 168 -11.46 -11.37 -23.33
N THR A 169 -11.46 -10.15 -22.77
CA THR A 169 -11.04 -9.87 -21.37
C THR A 169 -12.14 -10.12 -20.33
N GLY A 170 -13.35 -10.44 -20.77
CA GLY A 170 -14.50 -10.69 -19.88
C GLY A 170 -14.92 -9.44 -19.10
N ALA A 171 -14.84 -8.26 -19.71
CA ALA A 171 -15.12 -6.98 -19.07
C ALA A 171 -16.55 -6.92 -18.48
N SER A 172 -17.55 -7.54 -19.12
CA SER A 172 -18.94 -7.51 -18.64
C SER A 172 -19.26 -8.47 -17.50
N LYS A 173 -18.33 -9.36 -17.09
CA LYS A 173 -18.58 -10.48 -16.17
C LYS A 173 -19.29 -10.09 -14.87
N HIS A 174 -18.97 -8.92 -14.30
CA HIS A 174 -19.55 -8.41 -13.06
C HIS A 174 -20.58 -7.28 -13.26
N PHE A 175 -20.98 -6.98 -14.50
CA PHE A 175 -21.80 -5.82 -14.87
C PHE A 175 -22.96 -6.17 -15.81
N GLN A 176 -23.57 -7.34 -15.64
CA GLN A 176 -24.62 -7.83 -16.56
C GLN A 176 -25.94 -7.05 -16.46
N ASP A 177 -26.18 -6.35 -15.35
CA ASP A 177 -27.46 -5.68 -15.06
C ASP A 177 -27.63 -4.32 -15.74
N PHE A 178 -26.56 -3.77 -16.35
CA PHE A 178 -26.60 -2.46 -16.99
C PHE A 178 -26.65 -2.57 -18.51
N ILE A 179 -27.78 -2.16 -19.09
CA ILE A 179 -27.95 -2.03 -20.54
C ILE A 179 -28.12 -0.53 -20.86
N PRO A 180 -27.18 0.09 -21.60
CA PRO A 180 -27.30 1.49 -21.97
C PRO A 180 -28.44 1.68 -22.98
N ARG A 181 -29.17 2.79 -22.85
CA ARG A 181 -30.13 3.23 -23.88
C ARG A 181 -29.35 3.93 -24.99
N LEU A 182 -29.20 3.26 -26.12
CA LEU A 182 -28.47 3.76 -27.29
C LEU A 182 -29.45 4.06 -28.42
N ASP A 183 -29.30 5.21 -29.07
CA ASP A 183 -30.09 5.58 -30.25
C ASP A 183 -29.64 4.71 -31.45
N PRO A 184 -30.55 3.90 -32.04
CA PRO A 184 -30.25 3.04 -33.18
C PRO A 184 -29.61 3.76 -34.36
N ARG A 185 -29.85 5.08 -34.52
CA ARG A 185 -29.30 5.89 -35.62
C ARG A 185 -27.79 6.05 -35.56
N TYR A 186 -27.19 5.91 -34.38
CA TYR A 186 -25.76 6.14 -34.15
C TYR A 186 -25.02 4.88 -33.69
N THR A 187 -25.63 3.71 -33.83
CA THR A 187 -25.03 2.42 -33.45
C THR A 187 -24.82 1.52 -34.66
N THR A 188 -23.65 0.89 -34.76
CA THR A 188 -23.35 -0.12 -35.78
C THR A 188 -24.04 -1.46 -35.52
N VAL A 189 -24.39 -1.74 -34.26
CA VAL A 189 -25.10 -2.95 -33.83
C VAL A 189 -26.45 -2.54 -33.26
N THR A 190 -27.50 -3.30 -33.59
CA THR A 190 -28.85 -3.06 -33.05
C THR A 190 -28.83 -3.11 -31.52
N PRO A 191 -29.25 -2.03 -30.83
CA PRO A 191 -29.24 -1.98 -29.38
C PRO A 191 -30.27 -2.96 -28.77
N GLU A 192 -29.91 -3.55 -27.63
CA GLU A 192 -30.76 -4.53 -26.92
C GLU A 192 -32.08 -3.91 -26.41
N LEU A 193 -32.11 -2.59 -26.18
CA LEU A 193 -33.31 -1.86 -25.76
C LEU A 193 -33.84 -1.02 -26.94
N PRO A 194 -35.09 -1.23 -27.38
CA PRO A 194 -35.71 -0.37 -28.39
C PRO A 194 -36.00 1.00 -27.79
N ILE A 195 -35.56 2.06 -28.46
CA ILE A 195 -35.93 3.44 -28.13
C ILE A 195 -37.16 3.82 -28.95
N LYS A 196 -38.26 4.20 -28.28
CA LYS A 196 -39.38 4.86 -28.93
C LYS A 196 -38.97 6.30 -29.26
N PHE A 197 -38.87 6.62 -30.54
CA PHE A 197 -38.72 7.99 -31.00
C PHE A 197 -40.01 8.75 -30.68
N SER A 198 -39.91 9.86 -29.94
CA SER A 198 -40.99 10.84 -29.76
C SER A 198 -40.81 12.00 -30.72
#